data_AF-A0A2G4JLV6-F1
#
_entry.id   AF-A0A2G4JLV6-F1
#
_cell.length_a   1.000
_cell.length_b   1.000
_cell.length_c   1.000
_cell.angle_alpha   90.00
_cell.angle_beta   90.00
_cell.angle_gamma   90.00
#
_symmetry.space_group_name_H-M   'P 1'
#
loop_
_entity.id
_entity.type
_entity.pdbx_description
1 polymer ?
#
loop_
_entity_poly.entity_id
_entity_poly.type
_entity_poly.pdbx_seq_one_letter_code
_entity_poly.pdbx_strand_id
1 'polypeptide(L)'
;MRTTLSLDKDVAARLEQAVKKRRLPFKTIVNDALRAGLSVIDKPAATAVFQTVGFNLGPSLVGSLDDVHGVLARVEGEEHK
;
A
#
# COMPACT_ATOMS: atom_id res chain seq x y z
N MET A 1 -19.36 -9.99 26.19
CA MET A 1 -18.29 -10.52 27.06
C MET A 1 -17.92 -9.47 28.11
N ARG A 2 -17.58 -9.88 29.34
CA ARG A 2 -17.02 -8.99 30.37
C ARG A 2 -15.51 -9.20 30.40
N THR A 3 -14.75 -8.13 30.23
CA THR A 3 -13.29 -8.14 30.16
C THR A 3 -12.74 -7.04 31.05
N THR A 4 -11.54 -7.26 31.58
CA THR A 4 -10.75 -6.23 32.27
C THR A 4 -9.55 -5.93 31.39
N LEU A 5 -9.33 -4.65 31.06
CA LEU A 5 -8.25 -4.19 30.21
C LEU A 5 -7.52 -3.05 30.92
N SER A 6 -6.22 -3.18 31.10
CA SER A 6 -5.37 -2.07 31.56
C SER A 6 -5.12 -1.12 30.40
N LEU A 7 -5.30 0.18 30.62
CA LEU A 7 -5.10 1.23 29.62
C LEU A 7 -4.01 2.18 30.09
N ASP A 8 -3.16 2.60 29.17
CA ASP A 8 -2.19 3.65 29.42
C ASP A 8 -2.89 4.98 29.72
N LYS A 9 -2.22 5.86 30.48
CA LYS A 9 -2.79 7.11 30.98
C LYS A 9 -3.28 8.03 29.85
N ASP A 10 -2.54 8.09 28.76
CA ASP A 10 -2.87 8.88 27.57
C ASP A 10 -4.08 8.31 26.82
N VAL A 11 -4.15 6.98 26.67
CA VAL A 11 -5.29 6.29 26.04
C VAL A 11 -6.57 6.50 26.85
N ALA A 12 -6.50 6.34 28.17
CA ALA A 12 -7.63 6.59 29.07
C ALA A 12 -8.12 8.04 28.96
N ALA A 13 -7.21 9.02 29.00
CA ALA A 13 -7.56 10.43 28.88
C ALA A 13 -8.24 10.76 27.54
N ARG A 14 -7.77 10.17 26.43
CA ARG A 14 -8.37 10.36 25.10
C ARG A 14 -9.77 9.75 25.01
N LEU A 15 -10.00 8.59 25.62
CA LEU A 15 -11.33 7.97 25.67
C LEU A 15 -12.31 8.81 26.49
N GLU A 16 -11.88 9.37 27.63
CA GLU A 16 -12.72 10.27 28.43
C GLU A 16 -13.08 11.55 27.68
N GLN A 17 -12.13 12.15 26.95
CA GLN A 17 -12.41 13.29 26.09
C GLN A 17 -13.42 12.95 24.99
N ALA A 18 -13.30 11.77 24.37
CA ALA A 18 -14.24 11.31 23.36
C ALA A 18 -15.65 11.09 23.93
N VAL A 19 -15.77 10.55 25.15
CA VAL A 19 -17.04 10.43 25.88
C VAL A 19 -17.66 11.82 26.08
N LYS A 20 -16.90 12.80 26.59
CA LYS A 20 -17.39 14.17 26.81
C LYS A 20 -17.87 14.82 25.52
N LYS A 21 -17.12 14.65 24.42
CA LYS A 21 -17.43 15.25 23.12
C LYS A 21 -18.67 14.63 22.47
N ARG A 22 -18.82 13.30 22.53
CA ARG A 22 -19.89 12.57 21.84
C ARG A 22 -21.12 12.31 22.71
N ARG A 23 -21.01 12.49 24.03
CA ARG A 23 -22.07 12.22 25.02
C ARG A 23 -22.61 10.78 24.94
N LEU A 24 -21.72 9.83 24.67
CA LEU A 24 -22.03 8.40 24.61
C LEU A 24 -21.39 7.66 25.80
N PRO A 25 -21.95 6.51 26.23
CA PRO A 25 -21.36 5.71 27.30
C PRO A 25 -19.91 5.30 26.99
N PHE A 26 -19.05 5.25 28.02
CA PHE A 26 -17.64 4.87 27.91
C PHE A 26 -17.45 3.53 27.17
N LYS A 27 -18.28 2.52 27.49
CA LYS A 27 -18.29 1.22 26.81
C LYS A 27 -18.51 1.34 25.29
N THR A 28 -19.41 2.22 24.85
CA THR A 28 -19.69 2.42 23.43
C THR A 28 -18.48 3.02 22.72
N ILE A 29 -17.90 4.07 23.31
CA ILE A 29 -16.69 4.72 22.78
C ILE A 29 -15.52 3.75 22.69
N VAL A 30 -15.29 2.94 23.72
CA VAL A 30 -14.23 1.92 23.73
C VAL A 30 -14.44 0.89 22.62
N ASN A 31 -15.65 0.34 22.50
CA ASN A 31 -15.91 -0.66 21.46
C ASN A 31 -15.80 -0.08 20.05
N ASP A 32 -16.28 1.14 19.83
CA ASP A 32 -16.19 1.79 18.51
C ASP A 32 -14.73 2.10 18.14
N ALA A 33 -13.93 2.57 19.11
CA ALA A 33 -12.50 2.79 18.91
C ALA A 33 -11.77 1.47 18.59
N LEU A 34 -12.07 0.40 19.33
CA LEU A 34 -11.47 -0.92 19.08
C LEU A 34 -11.85 -1.48 17.70
N ARG A 35 -13.13 -1.38 17.29
CA ARG A 35 -13.56 -1.80 15.95
C ARG A 35 -12.84 -1.03 14.84
N ALA A 36 -12.74 0.30 15.00
CA ALA A 36 -12.02 1.13 14.05
C ALA A 36 -10.53 0.77 13.99
N GLY A 37 -9.90 0.54 15.15
CA GLY A 37 -8.51 0.10 15.23
C GLY A 37 -8.27 -1.26 14.58
N LEU A 38 -9.10 -2.26 14.89
CA LEU A 38 -9.02 -3.58 14.27
C LEU A 38 -9.22 -3.52 12.75
N SER A 39 -10.14 -2.69 12.27
CA SER A 39 -10.33 -2.49 10.81
C SER A 39 -9.10 -1.94 10.10
N VAL A 40 -8.25 -1.17 10.81
CA VAL A 40 -6.98 -0.65 10.28
C VAL A 40 -5.88 -1.71 10.36
N ILE A 41 -5.82 -2.46 11.47
CA ILE A 41 -4.84 -3.53 11.69
C ILE A 41 -5.05 -4.68 10.69
N ASP A 42 -6.30 -5.06 10.45
CA ASP A 42 -6.69 -6.15 9.57
C ASP A 42 -6.59 -5.76 8.08
N LYS A 43 -6.49 -4.45 7.79
CA LYS A 43 -6.35 -4.00 6.40
C LYS A 43 -4.96 -4.39 5.91
N PRO A 44 -4.86 -5.25 4.87
CA PRO A 44 -3.55 -5.56 4.29
C PRO A 44 -2.90 -4.25 3.84
N ALA A 45 -1.63 -4.07 4.20
CA ALA A 45 -0.86 -2.92 3.76
C ALA A 45 -1.02 -2.82 2.24
N ALA A 46 -1.55 -1.69 1.77
CA ALA A 46 -1.74 -1.49 0.35
C ALA A 46 -0.37 -1.64 -0.31
N THR A 47 -0.16 -2.75 -1.01
CA THR A 47 1.04 -2.93 -1.81
C THR A 47 0.93 -1.90 -2.91
N ALA A 48 1.73 -0.84 -2.83
CA ALA A 48 1.84 0.08 -3.94
C ALA A 48 2.29 -0.76 -5.13
N VAL A 49 1.39 -0.93 -6.12
CA VAL A 49 1.76 -1.60 -7.36
C VAL A 49 2.89 -0.77 -7.95
N PHE A 50 4.07 -1.36 -8.10
CA PHE A 50 5.19 -0.68 -8.71
C PHE A 50 4.80 -0.32 -10.15
N GLN A 51 4.66 0.97 -10.43
CA GLN A 51 4.33 1.48 -11.76
C GLN A 51 5.53 2.26 -12.29
N THR A 52 6.11 1.78 -13.38
CA THR A 52 7.13 2.51 -14.12
C THR A 52 6.45 3.45 -15.10
N VAL A 53 6.80 4.75 -15.06
CA VAL A 53 6.39 5.68 -16.11
C VAL A 53 7.23 5.39 -17.34
N GLY A 54 6.58 4.93 -18.41
CA GLY A 54 7.23 4.72 -19.70
C GLY A 54 7.65 6.04 -20.33
N PHE A 55 8.76 6.03 -21.07
CA PHE A 55 9.20 7.16 -21.89
C PHE A 55 9.18 6.76 -23.37
N ASN A 56 8.68 7.64 -24.23
CA ASN A 56 8.66 7.41 -25.68
C ASN A 56 10.04 7.72 -26.28
N LEU A 57 10.80 6.67 -26.61
CA LEU A 57 12.13 6.77 -27.23
C LEU A 57 12.08 6.89 -28.76
N GLY A 58 10.88 6.94 -29.36
CA GLY A 58 10.69 6.86 -30.79
C GLY A 58 10.80 5.43 -31.33
N PRO A 59 10.83 5.26 -32.67
CA PRO A 59 10.98 3.95 -33.29
C PRO A 59 12.36 3.35 -33.00
N SER A 60 12.42 2.02 -32.88
CA SER A 60 13.67 1.29 -32.70
C SER A 60 14.63 1.51 -33.88
N LEU A 61 15.90 1.82 -33.57
CA LEU A 61 16.96 2.04 -34.58
C LEU A 61 17.35 0.76 -35.33
N VAL A 62 17.07 -0.40 -34.74
CA VAL A 62 17.47 -1.71 -35.23
C VAL A 62 16.30 -2.52 -35.81
N GLY A 63 15.12 -1.90 -35.94
CA GLY A 63 13.91 -2.58 -36.37
C GLY A 63 13.17 -3.25 -35.22
N SER A 64 12.35 -4.27 -35.52
CA SER A 64 11.55 -4.96 -34.51
C SER A 64 12.41 -5.75 -33.54
N LEU A 65 12.26 -5.52 -32.23
CA LEU A 65 12.96 -6.30 -31.20
C LEU A 65 12.38 -7.71 -31.04
N ASP A 66 11.23 -8.01 -31.65
CA ASP A 66 10.67 -9.36 -31.71
C ASP A 66 11.40 -10.24 -32.74
N ASP A 67 12.16 -9.64 -33.66
CA ASP A 67 13.06 -10.35 -34.57
C ASP A 67 14.50 -10.29 -34.03
N VAL A 68 14.78 -11.17 -33.07
CA VAL A 68 16.09 -11.23 -32.41
C VAL A 68 17.21 -11.47 -33.43
N HIS A 69 17.00 -12.31 -34.45
CA HIS A 69 18.02 -12.62 -35.45
C HIS A 69 18.34 -11.40 -36.33
N GLY A 70 17.31 -10.70 -36.83
CA GLY A 70 17.49 -9.49 -37.62
C GLY A 70 18.17 -8.37 -36.83
N VAL A 71 17.87 -8.24 -35.54
CA VAL A 71 18.54 -7.28 -34.66
C VAL A 71 20.02 -7.62 -34.48
N LEU A 72 20.35 -8.87 -34.19
CA LEU A 72 21.75 -9.30 -34.01
C LEU A 72 22.56 -9.09 -35.29
N ALA A 73 22.05 -9.53 -36.45
CA ALA A 73 22.72 -9.32 -37.74
C ALA A 73 22.99 -7.83 -38.04
N ARG A 74 22.06 -6.94 -37.65
CA ARG A 74 22.19 -5.49 -37.87
C ARG A 74 23.15 -4.81 -36.89
N VAL A 75 23.26 -5.30 -35.66
CA VAL A 75 24.12 -4.72 -34.62
C VAL A 75 25.54 -5.26 -34.71
N GLU A 76 25.71 -6.55 -34.94
CA GLU A 76 27.00 -7.24 -34.93
C GLU A 76 27.65 -7.28 -36.33
N GLY A 77 26.86 -7.10 -37.40
CA GLY A 77 27.25 -7.23 -38.79
C GLY A 77 27.12 -8.67 -39.31
N GLU A 78 26.87 -8.86 -40.61
CA GLU A 78 26.63 -10.19 -41.19
C GLU A 78 27.85 -11.16 -41.13
N GLU A 79 29.02 -10.64 -40.77
CA GLU A 79 30.27 -11.38 -40.61
C GLU A 79 30.58 -11.75 -39.14
N HIS A 80 29.66 -11.48 -38.19
CA HIS A 80 29.85 -11.84 -36.79
C HIS A 80 29.79 -13.35 -36.58
N LYS A 81 30.77 -13.92 -35.86
CA LYS A 81 31.01 -15.36 -35.73
C LYS A 81 30.99 -15.81 -34.28
#